data_AF-A0A8X6H3I6-F1
#
_entry.id   AF-A0A8X6H3I6-F1
#
_cell.length_a   1.000
_cell.length_b   1.000
_cell.length_c   1.000
_cell.angle_alpha   90.00
_cell.angle_beta   90.00
_cell.angle_gamma   90.00
#
_symmetry.space_group_name_H-M   'P 1'
#
loop_
_entity.id
_entity.type
_entity.pdbx_description
1 polymer ?
#
loop_
_entity_poly.entity_id
_entity_poly.type
_entity_poly.pdbx_seq_one_letter_code
_entity_poly.pdbx_strand_id
1 'polypeptide(L)'
;MAYYNLDPCHFITAADLTWNAGLNYTKAELELFTDVNMYLWIEDNIRGGICHVGKRYSCCNNRFVPETYDAKREETYIIAVDANNLYGYTMTQSLPILAISNF
;
A
#
# COMPACT_ATOMS: atom_id res chain seq x y z
N MET A 1 15.14 12.07 -15.34
CA MET A 1 16.27 12.61 -14.55
C MET A 1 16.06 14.07 -14.15
N ALA A 2 15.53 14.94 -15.02
CA ALA A 2 15.34 16.37 -14.71
C ALA A 2 14.32 16.69 -13.58
N TYR A 3 13.34 15.82 -13.33
CA TYR A 3 12.23 16.14 -12.40
C TYR A 3 12.65 16.19 -10.92
N TYR A 4 13.48 15.25 -10.47
CA TYR A 4 13.98 15.20 -9.08
C TYR A 4 15.44 15.65 -8.93
N ASN A 5 16.09 16.00 -10.04
CA ASN A 5 17.52 16.34 -10.09
C ASN A 5 18.43 15.27 -9.46
N LEU A 6 18.08 14.00 -9.64
CA LEU A 6 18.86 12.84 -9.21
C LEU A 6 19.28 12.04 -10.44
N ASP A 7 20.54 11.57 -10.44
CA ASP A 7 21.06 10.64 -11.44
C ASP A 7 20.85 9.19 -10.96
N PRO A 8 20.00 8.39 -11.64
CA PRO A 8 19.77 6.99 -11.32
C PRO A 8 21.04 6.14 -11.26
N CYS A 9 22.10 6.50 -11.99
CA CYS A 9 23.37 5.75 -11.98
C CYS A 9 24.09 5.79 -10.62
N HIS A 10 23.71 6.68 -9.71
CA HIS A 10 24.25 6.75 -8.35
C HIS A 10 23.54 5.85 -7.34
N PHE A 11 22.48 5.16 -7.73
CA PHE A 11 21.67 4.33 -6.83
C PHE A 11 21.76 2.86 -7.21
N ILE A 12 21.96 2.01 -6.20
CA ILE A 12 22.08 0.56 -6.41
C ILE A 12 20.72 -0.08 -6.71
N THR A 13 19.64 0.50 -6.18
CA THR A 13 18.27 -0.03 -6.38
C THR A 13 17.27 1.09 -6.69
N ALA A 14 16.16 0.71 -7.32
CA ALA A 14 15.04 1.64 -7.56
C ALA A 14 14.39 2.13 -6.25
N ALA A 15 14.40 1.31 -5.20
CA ALA A 15 13.87 1.69 -3.89
C ALA A 15 14.71 2.81 -3.26
N ASP A 16 16.03 2.70 -3.33
CA ASP A 16 16.97 3.72 -2.85
C ASP A 16 16.80 5.04 -3.61
N LEU A 17 16.72 4.99 -4.94
CA LEU A 17 16.40 6.17 -5.76
C LEU A 17 15.05 6.79 -5.38
N THR A 18 14.01 5.97 -5.20
CA THR A 18 12.65 6.45 -4.91
C THR A 18 12.57 7.09 -3.53
N TRP A 19 13.23 6.51 -2.53
CA TRP A 19 13.32 7.05 -1.17
C TRP A 19 14.00 8.43 -1.17
N ASN A 20 15.17 8.54 -1.81
CA ASN A 20 15.91 9.80 -1.92
C ASN A 20 15.12 10.85 -2.72
N ALA A 21 14.46 10.45 -3.81
CA ALA A 21 13.59 11.34 -4.58
C ALA A 21 12.42 11.86 -3.72
N GLY A 22 11.80 10.98 -2.92
CA GLY A 22 10.73 11.32 -2.00
C GLY A 22 11.15 12.37 -0.97
N LEU A 23 12.24 12.12 -0.25
CA LEU A 23 12.80 13.08 0.72
C LEU A 23 13.21 14.40 0.07
N ASN A 24 13.86 14.35 -1.10
CA ASN A 24 14.25 15.56 -1.81
C ASN A 24 13.04 16.39 -2.27
N TYR A 25 11.93 15.73 -2.62
CA TYR A 25 10.70 16.41 -3.03
C TYR A 25 9.94 17.00 -1.84
N THR A 26 9.73 16.21 -0.78
CA THR A 26 8.92 16.63 0.39
C THR A 26 9.68 17.55 1.34
N LYS A 27 11.03 17.52 1.32
CA LYS A 27 11.89 18.19 2.30
C LYS A 27 11.59 17.76 3.74
N ALA A 28 11.04 16.57 3.93
CA ALA A 28 10.76 16.02 5.25
C ALA A 28 12.08 15.77 6.00
N GLU A 29 12.14 16.24 7.24
CA GLU A 29 13.23 15.94 8.17
C GLU A 29 12.80 14.77 9.05
N LEU A 30 13.47 13.63 8.90
CA LEU A 30 13.19 12.43 9.68
C LEU A 30 14.09 12.39 10.91
N GLU A 31 13.47 12.18 12.06
CA GLU A 31 14.22 11.96 13.30
C GLU A 31 14.84 10.56 13.32
N LEU A 32 16.12 10.48 13.70
CA LEU A 32 16.84 9.21 13.82
C LEU A 32 16.46 8.50 15.11
N PHE A 33 16.29 7.18 15.04
CA PHE A 33 16.12 6.36 16.24
C PHE A 33 17.43 6.29 17.01
N THR A 34 17.40 6.78 18.26
CA THR A 34 18.55 6.74 19.18
C THR A 34 18.45 5.63 20.22
N ASP A 35 17.28 4.99 20.36
CA ASP A 35 17.04 3.87 21.26
C ASP A 35 16.61 2.62 20.47
N VAL A 36 17.20 1.48 20.81
CA VAL A 36 16.85 0.16 20.27
C VAL A 36 15.41 -0.23 20.58
N ASN A 37 14.86 0.20 21.72
CA ASN A 37 13.48 -0.12 22.07
C ASN A 37 12.48 0.53 21.13
N MET A 38 12.77 1.74 20.62
CA MET A 38 11.94 2.39 19.61
C MET A 38 11.92 1.60 18.31
N TYR A 39 13.09 1.12 17.87
CA TYR A 39 13.21 0.28 16.68
C TYR A 39 12.41 -1.02 16.85
N LEU A 40 12.61 -1.73 17.95
CA LEU A 40 11.90 -2.98 18.24
C LEU A 40 10.39 -2.79 18.30
N TRP A 41 9.92 -1.71 18.94
CA TRP A 41 8.50 -1.40 19.00
C TRP A 41 7.90 -1.17 17.61
N ILE A 42 8.58 -0.43 16.73
CA ILE A 42 8.10 -0.20 15.37
C ILE A 42 8.05 -1.51 14.60
N GLU A 43 9.13 -2.29 14.60
CA GLU A 43 9.18 -3.60 13.92
C GLU A 43 8.07 -4.54 14.40
N ASP A 44 7.83 -4.63 15.71
CA ASP A 44 6.78 -5.46 16.31
C ASP A 44 5.36 -5.03 15.90
N ASN A 45 5.18 -3.79 15.45
CA ASN A 45 3.90 -3.23 15.01
C ASN A 45 3.75 -3.15 13.48
N ILE A 46 4.79 -3.44 12.69
CA ILE A 46 4.67 -3.50 11.22
C ILE A 46 3.78 -4.69 10.82
N ARG A 47 2.79 -4.43 9.96
CA ARG A 47 1.92 -5.45 9.38
C ARG A 47 1.88 -5.29 7.86
N GLY A 48 1.79 -6.42 7.16
CA GLY A 48 1.64 -6.44 5.71
C GLY A 48 0.23 -6.12 5.23
N GLY A 49 -0.06 -6.45 3.97
CA GLY A 49 -1.40 -6.32 3.40
C GLY A 49 -2.43 -7.20 4.12
N ILE A 50 -3.65 -6.69 4.26
CA ILE A 50 -4.77 -7.43 4.84
C ILE A 50 -5.27 -8.45 3.81
N CYS A 51 -5.28 -9.73 4.17
CA CYS A 51 -5.90 -10.79 3.38
C CYS A 51 -6.99 -11.47 4.21
N HIS A 52 -8.22 -11.44 3.72
CA HIS A 52 -9.37 -12.00 4.42
C HIS A 52 -10.32 -12.71 3.46
N VAL A 53 -10.78 -13.90 3.84
CA VAL A 53 -11.78 -14.67 3.10
C VAL A 53 -13.01 -14.88 3.98
N GLY A 54 -14.00 -14.00 3.85
CA GLY A 54 -15.25 -14.08 4.63
C GLY A 54 -16.19 -15.19 4.16
N LYS A 55 -16.20 -15.50 2.85
CA LYS A 55 -16.96 -16.60 2.25
C LYS A 55 -16.07 -17.31 1.23
N ARG A 56 -15.81 -18.61 1.45
CA ARG A 56 -14.87 -19.39 0.62
C ARG A 56 -15.31 -19.56 -0.83
N TYR A 57 -16.62 -19.58 -1.09
CA TYR A 57 -17.18 -19.74 -2.43
C TYR A 57 -18.43 -18.91 -2.58
N SER A 58 -18.51 -18.12 -3.65
CA SER A 58 -19.72 -17.44 -4.08
C SER A 58 -19.86 -17.61 -5.58
N CYS A 59 -21.08 -17.84 -6.04
CA CYS A 59 -21.44 -17.91 -7.44
C CYS A 59 -22.64 -17.01 -7.65
N CYS A 60 -22.66 -16.30 -8.77
CA CYS A 60 -23.74 -15.40 -9.14
C CYS A 60 -24.47 -15.92 -10.37
N ASN A 61 -25.77 -15.65 -10.44
CA ASN A 61 -26.62 -15.95 -11.58
C ASN A 61 -26.61 -14.74 -12.52
N ASN A 62 -25.57 -14.63 -13.34
CA ASN A 62 -25.33 -13.48 -14.19
C ASN A 62 -25.74 -13.78 -15.64
N ARG A 63 -26.67 -13.00 -16.21
CA ARG A 63 -27.15 -13.21 -17.58
C ARG A 63 -26.08 -13.06 -18.66
N PHE A 64 -24.97 -12.38 -18.35
CA PHE A 64 -23.84 -12.20 -19.25
C PHE A 64 -22.87 -13.41 -19.25
N VAL A 65 -23.16 -14.45 -18.45
CA VAL A 65 -22.43 -15.73 -18.44
C VAL A 65 -23.42 -16.85 -18.79
N PRO A 66 -23.75 -17.04 -20.08
CA PRO A 66 -24.86 -17.90 -20.52
C PRO A 66 -24.70 -19.36 -20.13
N GLU A 67 -23.47 -19.84 -19.96
CA GLU A 67 -23.15 -21.23 -19.63
C GLU A 67 -23.71 -21.65 -18.27
N THR A 68 -23.89 -20.70 -17.36
CA THR A 68 -24.31 -20.94 -15.97
C THR A 68 -25.60 -20.21 -15.57
N TYR A 69 -26.19 -19.43 -16.47
CA TYR A 69 -27.37 -18.62 -16.20
C TYR A 69 -28.65 -19.46 -16.16
N ASP A 70 -29.52 -19.19 -15.17
CA ASP A 70 -30.84 -19.78 -15.04
C ASP A 70 -31.91 -18.67 -14.91
N ALA A 71 -32.77 -18.57 -15.92
CA ALA A 71 -33.87 -17.60 -15.98
C ALA A 71 -34.94 -17.81 -14.89
N LYS A 72 -34.95 -18.97 -14.22
CA LYS A 72 -35.86 -19.25 -13.10
C LYS A 72 -35.34 -18.74 -11.76
N ARG A 73 -34.07 -18.32 -11.70
CA ARG A 73 -33.42 -17.83 -10.49
C ARG A 73 -33.25 -16.32 -10.56
N GLU A 74 -33.19 -15.69 -9.39
CA GLU A 74 -32.89 -14.26 -9.28
C GLU A 74 -31.54 -13.95 -9.94
N GLU A 75 -31.49 -12.86 -10.70
CA GLU A 75 -30.27 -12.38 -11.33
C GLU A 75 -29.37 -11.73 -10.27
N THR A 76 -28.13 -12.18 -10.17
CA THR A 76 -27.16 -11.70 -9.18
C THR A 76 -25.80 -11.47 -9.82
N TYR A 77 -24.98 -10.63 -9.17
CA TYR A 77 -23.67 -10.21 -9.68
C TYR A 77 -22.62 -10.26 -8.57
N ILE A 78 -21.37 -10.48 -8.97
CA ILE A 78 -20.20 -10.32 -8.10
C ILE A 78 -19.40 -9.14 -8.65
N ILE A 79 -19.01 -8.22 -7.78
CA ILE A 79 -18.13 -7.11 -8.10
C ILE A 79 -16.72 -7.42 -7.62
N ALA A 80 -15.74 -7.15 -8.48
CA ALA A 80 -14.32 -7.09 -8.10
C ALA A 80 -13.91 -5.62 -8.13
N VAL A 81 -13.44 -5.11 -6.98
CA VAL A 81 -12.92 -3.75 -6.85
C VAL A 81 -11.44 -3.82 -6.52
N ASP A 82 -10.65 -2.95 -7.15
CA ASP A 82 -9.23 -2.81 -6.89
C ASP A 82 -8.88 -1.34 -6.69
N ALA A 83 -8.00 -1.07 -5.74
CA ALA A 83 -7.58 0.29 -5.43
C ALA A 83 -6.34 0.65 -6.25
N ASN A 84 -6.50 1.61 -7.17
CA ASN A 84 -5.39 2.12 -7.98
C ASN A 84 -4.34 2.79 -7.08
N ASN A 85 -3.14 2.21 -7.00
CA ASN A 85 -2.02 2.72 -6.23
C ASN A 85 -2.34 2.96 -4.74
N LEU A 86 -2.90 1.95 -4.06
CA LEU A 86 -3.29 2.02 -2.65
C LEU A 86 -2.19 2.61 -1.75
N TYR A 87 -0.98 2.05 -1.81
CA TYR A 87 0.13 2.52 -0.98
C TYR A 87 0.57 3.94 -1.34
N GLY A 88 0.65 4.28 -2.62
CA GLY A 88 0.98 5.64 -3.05
C GLY A 88 -0.03 6.67 -2.55
N TYR A 89 -1.34 6.35 -2.57
CA TYR A 89 -2.36 7.21 -1.98
C TYR A 89 -2.19 7.36 -0.46
N THR A 90 -1.90 6.27 0.26
CA THR A 90 -1.66 6.37 1.71
C THR A 90 -0.41 7.20 2.03
N MET A 91 0.61 7.17 1.16
CA MET A 91 1.82 7.96 1.32
C MET A 91 1.61 9.47 1.08
N THR A 92 0.47 9.90 0.51
CA THR A 92 0.12 11.32 0.42
C THR A 92 -0.61 11.84 1.67
N GLN A 93 -0.94 10.96 2.61
CA GLN A 93 -1.58 11.36 3.87
C GLN A 93 -0.53 11.80 4.89
N SER A 94 -0.97 12.31 6.04
CA SER A 94 -0.05 12.63 7.14
C SER A 94 0.61 11.37 7.67
N LEU A 95 1.94 11.34 7.67
CA LEU A 95 2.76 10.23 8.17
C LEU A 95 3.62 10.70 9.36
N PRO A 96 4.00 9.80 10.27
CA PRO A 96 4.92 10.13 11.36
C PRO A 96 6.33 10.41 10.82
N ILE A 97 6.89 11.57 11.18
CA ILE A 97 8.26 12.00 10.81
C ILE A 97 9.17 12.24 12.03
N LEU A 98 8.58 12.29 13.24
CA LEU A 98 9.28 12.48 14.51
C LEU A 98 9.35 11.16 15.29
N ALA A 99 10.34 11.06 16.17
CA ALA A 99 10.46 9.98 17.12
C ALA A 99 9.26 9.94 18.06
N ILE A 100 8.84 8.73 18.41
CA ILE A 100 7.80 8.51 19.41
C ILE A 100 8.45 8.74 20.78
N SER A 101 8.18 9.90 21.37
CA SER A 101 8.92 10.39 22.55
C SER A 101 8.47 9.80 23.89
N ASN A 102 7.69 8.72 23.94
CA ASN A 102 7.12 8.19 25.18
C ASN A 102 6.89 6.67 25.12
N PHE A 103 7.95 5.88 25.34
CA PHE A 103 7.87 4.49 25.78
C PHE A 103 8.46 4.35 27.17
#